data_AF-A0A0B8QU61-F1
#
_entry.id   AF-A0A0B8QU61-F1
#
_cell.length_a   1.000
_cell.length_b   1.000
_cell.length_c   1.000
_cell.angle_alpha   90.00
_cell.angle_beta   90.00
_cell.angle_gamma   90.00
#
_symmetry.space_group_name_H-M   'P 1'
#
loop_
_entity.id
_entity.type
_entity.pdbx_description
1 polymer ?
#
loop_
_entity_poly.entity_id
_entity_poly.type
_entity_poly.pdbx_seq_one_letter_code
_entity_poly.pdbx_strand_id
1 'polypeptide(L)'
;MVNSGNSYAERVSRLVSWGHWFSFFNVIIAMLIGTRYIAESPWPDSFVGQVYLFSSWVGHFGFLIFALYVLLLFPLTFLIPNYKLFRIVGVLASTAGLTVLLLDTQAYEELNLHLNLLCGSCYSVTTRVPLMLNGNICSY
;
A
#
# COMPACT_ATOMS: atom_id res chain seq x y z
N MET A 1 3.39 -5.74 -46.22
CA MET A 1 3.30 -4.51 -45.41
C MET A 1 3.62 -4.87 -43.97
N VAL A 2 4.74 -4.40 -43.43
CA VAL A 2 5.09 -4.59 -42.01
C VAL A 2 4.14 -3.70 -41.21
N ASN A 3 3.24 -4.31 -40.44
CA ASN A 3 2.27 -3.61 -39.59
C ASN A 3 2.97 -3.07 -38.33
N SER A 4 3.70 -1.96 -38.47
CA SER A 4 4.40 -1.28 -37.36
C SER A 4 3.46 -0.76 -36.27
N GLY A 5 2.16 -0.58 -36.57
CA GLY A 5 1.14 -0.13 -35.62
C GLY A 5 0.75 -1.18 -34.57
N ASN A 6 0.86 -2.47 -34.87
CA ASN A 6 0.49 -3.53 -33.92
C ASN A 6 1.55 -3.67 -32.82
N SER A 7 2.83 -3.46 -33.14
CA SER A 7 3.94 -3.74 -32.22
C SER A 7 3.95 -2.85 -30.96
N TYR A 8 3.58 -1.58 -31.08
CA TYR A 8 3.53 -0.67 -29.92
C TYR A 8 2.36 -1.00 -29.00
N ALA A 9 1.13 -1.08 -29.54
CA ALA A 9 -0.07 -1.37 -28.76
C ALA A 9 0.00 -2.77 -28.11
N GLU A 10 0.51 -3.77 -28.82
CA GLU A 10 0.68 -5.14 -28.32
C GLU A 10 1.74 -5.20 -27.21
N ARG A 11 2.82 -4.41 -27.31
CA ARG A 11 3.81 -4.26 -26.23
C ARG A 11 3.18 -3.62 -24.99
N VAL A 12 2.49 -2.49 -25.14
CA VAL A 12 1.85 -1.78 -24.02
C VAL A 12 0.78 -2.67 -23.37
N SER A 13 -0.06 -3.34 -24.16
CA SER A 13 -1.05 -4.29 -23.66
C SER A 13 -0.41 -5.40 -22.81
N ARG A 14 0.74 -5.94 -23.24
CA ARG A 14 1.47 -6.94 -22.46
C ARG A 14 2.06 -6.38 -21.16
N LEU A 15 2.55 -5.14 -21.16
CA LEU A 15 3.05 -4.47 -19.95
C LEU A 15 1.91 -4.19 -18.96
N VAL A 16 0.77 -3.71 -19.46
CA VAL A 16 -0.44 -3.44 -18.65
C VAL A 16 -1.00 -4.74 -18.07
N SER A 17 -1.08 -5.80 -18.88
CA SER A 17 -1.54 -7.12 -18.42
C SER A 17 -0.65 -7.66 -17.30
N TRP A 18 0.68 -7.57 -17.46
CA TRP A 18 1.62 -7.94 -16.38
C TRP A 18 1.43 -7.08 -15.13
N GLY A 19 1.23 -5.77 -15.30
CA GLY A 19 1.01 -4.84 -14.20
C GLY A 19 -0.27 -5.11 -13.40
N HIS A 20 -1.35 -5.58 -14.04
CA HIS A 20 -2.58 -5.98 -13.35
C HIS A 20 -2.35 -7.20 -12.46
N TRP A 21 -1.70 -8.24 -12.99
CA TRP A 21 -1.32 -9.41 -12.19
C TRP A 21 -0.41 -9.01 -11.02
N PHE A 22 0.55 -8.11 -11.26
CA PHE A 22 1.41 -7.57 -10.23
C PHE A 22 0.61 -6.83 -9.14
N SER A 23 -0.31 -5.93 -9.53
CA SER A 23 -1.17 -5.20 -8.59
C SER A 23 -2.05 -6.15 -7.77
N PHE A 24 -2.62 -7.18 -8.40
CA PHE A 24 -3.44 -8.18 -7.72
C PHE A 24 -2.71 -8.88 -6.56
N PHE A 25 -1.46 -9.33 -6.78
CA PHE A 25 -0.67 -9.91 -5.68
C PHE A 25 -0.32 -8.91 -4.58
N ASN A 26 -0.05 -7.65 -4.94
CA ASN A 26 0.23 -6.61 -3.95
C ASN A 26 -1.01 -6.25 -3.10
N VAL A 27 -2.22 -6.32 -3.68
CA VAL A 27 -3.48 -6.17 -2.92
C VAL A 27 -3.59 -7.27 -1.87
N ILE A 28 -3.26 -8.53 -2.21
CA ILE A 28 -3.29 -9.64 -1.25
C ILE A 28 -2.30 -9.40 -0.11
N ILE A 29 -1.08 -8.96 -0.42
CA ILE A 29 -0.06 -8.66 0.59
C ILE A 29 -0.52 -7.48 1.48
N ALA A 30 -1.06 -6.42 0.88
CA ALA A 30 -1.59 -5.28 1.63
C ALA A 30 -2.75 -5.67 2.54
N MET A 31 -3.65 -6.56 2.11
CA MET A 31 -4.69 -7.12 2.97
C MET A 31 -4.09 -7.91 4.12
N LEU A 32 -3.10 -8.78 3.89
CA LEU A 32 -2.43 -9.52 4.97
C LEU A 32 -1.74 -8.62 5.99
N ILE A 33 -1.18 -7.48 5.58
CA ILE A 33 -0.65 -6.48 6.51
C ILE A 33 -1.82 -5.78 7.24
N GLY A 34 -2.87 -5.45 6.50
CA GLY A 34 -4.06 -4.76 7.01
C GLY A 34 -4.91 -5.57 7.99
N THR A 35 -4.71 -6.89 8.15
CA THR A 35 -5.36 -7.65 9.22
C THR A 35 -4.95 -7.18 10.61
N ARG A 36 -3.77 -6.55 10.73
CA ARG A 36 -3.29 -5.93 11.99
C ARG A 36 -4.29 -4.88 12.51
N TYR A 37 -4.83 -4.03 11.63
CA TYR A 37 -5.83 -3.02 12.03
C TYR A 37 -7.14 -3.64 12.56
N ILE A 38 -7.54 -4.80 12.03
CA ILE A 38 -8.76 -5.49 12.50
C ILE A 38 -8.54 -6.13 13.87
N ALA A 39 -7.32 -6.57 14.18
CA ALA A 39 -7.01 -7.20 15.46
C ALA A 39 -7.11 -6.23 16.65
N GLU A 40 -6.92 -4.93 16.41
CA GLU A 40 -6.98 -3.90 17.45
C GLU A 40 -8.37 -3.29 17.63
N SER A 41 -9.27 -3.47 16.65
CA SER A 41 -10.62 -2.92 16.70
C SER A 41 -11.59 -3.89 17.40
N PRO A 42 -12.53 -3.40 18.24
CA PRO A 42 -13.55 -4.25 18.85
C PRO A 42 -14.43 -4.89 17.76
N TRP A 43 -14.54 -6.22 17.81
CA TRP A 43 -15.33 -6.99 16.86
C TRP A 43 -16.83 -6.66 17.01
N PRO A 44 -17.54 -6.29 15.93
CA PRO A 44 -18.98 -6.04 16.00
C PRO A 44 -19.76 -7.35 16.21
N ASP A 45 -20.66 -7.37 17.19
CA ASP A 45 -21.55 -8.53 17.45
C ASP A 45 -22.72 -8.65 16.45
N SER A 46 -22.93 -7.65 15.59
CA SER A 46 -23.99 -7.66 14.58
C SER A 46 -23.52 -8.27 13.26
N PHE A 47 -24.35 -9.14 12.65
CA PHE A 47 -24.06 -9.73 11.33
C PHE A 47 -23.81 -8.66 10.25
N VAL A 48 -24.60 -7.58 10.27
CA VAL A 48 -24.43 -6.44 9.35
C VAL A 48 -23.09 -5.73 9.58
N GLY A 49 -22.68 -5.56 10.85
CA GLY A 49 -21.39 -4.96 11.20
C GLY A 49 -20.20 -5.79 10.72
N GLN A 50 -20.30 -7.13 10.79
CA GLN A 50 -19.24 -8.03 10.29
C GLN A 50 -19.10 -7.96 8.77
N VAL A 51 -20.22 -7.96 8.03
CA VAL A 51 -20.20 -7.81 6.56
C VAL A 51 -19.66 -6.45 6.15
N TYR A 52 -20.06 -5.38 6.86
CA TYR A 52 -19.56 -4.04 6.62
C TYR A 52 -18.05 -3.94 6.87
N LEU A 53 -17.56 -4.50 7.97
CA LEU A 53 -16.12 -4.51 8.30
C LEU A 53 -15.32 -5.24 7.21
N PHE A 54 -15.76 -6.43 6.79
CA PHE A 54 -15.06 -7.19 5.75
C PHE A 54 -15.10 -6.50 4.39
N SER A 55 -16.27 -5.99 3.98
CA SER A 55 -16.44 -5.32 2.68
C SER A 55 -15.65 -4.01 2.61
N SER A 56 -15.68 -3.20 3.68
CA SER A 56 -14.93 -1.95 3.74
C SER A 56 -13.43 -2.21 3.76
N TRP A 57 -12.97 -3.23 4.49
CA TRP A 57 -11.57 -3.63 4.54
C TRP A 57 -11.03 -4.07 3.17
N VAL A 58 -11.69 -5.04 2.53
CA VAL A 58 -11.28 -5.53 1.19
C VAL A 58 -11.35 -4.39 0.16
N GLY A 59 -12.41 -3.59 0.20
CA GLY A 59 -12.59 -2.46 -0.71
C GLY A 59 -11.53 -1.37 -0.53
N HIS A 60 -11.19 -1.02 0.70
CA HIS A 60 -10.24 0.05 1.02
C HIS A 60 -8.81 -0.29 0.58
N PHE A 61 -8.30 -1.46 1.00
CA PHE A 61 -6.94 -1.89 0.62
C PHE A 61 -6.85 -2.20 -0.87
N GLY A 62 -7.90 -2.81 -1.45
CA GLY A 62 -7.99 -3.02 -2.89
C GLY A 62 -7.95 -1.70 -3.68
N PHE A 63 -8.74 -0.71 -3.26
CA PHE A 63 -8.77 0.60 -3.89
C PHE A 63 -7.43 1.33 -3.75
N LEU A 64 -6.79 1.33 -2.59
CA LEU A 64 -5.50 1.99 -2.37
C LEU A 64 -4.41 1.49 -3.33
N ILE A 65 -4.18 0.18 -3.38
CA ILE A 65 -3.14 -0.40 -4.23
C ILE A 65 -3.49 -0.24 -5.71
N PHE A 66 -4.77 -0.41 -6.08
CA PHE A 66 -5.18 -0.26 -7.47
C PHE A 66 -5.11 1.21 -7.95
N ALA A 67 -5.50 2.16 -7.10
CA ALA A 67 -5.38 3.59 -7.40
C ALA A 67 -3.92 4.01 -7.57
N LEU A 68 -3.01 3.55 -6.68
CA LEU A 68 -1.57 3.78 -6.82
C LEU A 68 -1.02 3.16 -8.11
N TYR A 69 -1.47 1.95 -8.48
CA TYR A 69 -1.10 1.32 -9.74
C TYR A 69 -1.53 2.16 -10.95
N VAL A 70 -2.78 2.62 -11.00
CA VAL A 70 -3.30 3.44 -12.11
C VAL A 70 -2.64 4.82 -12.13
N LEU A 71 -2.34 5.44 -10.99
CA LEU A 71 -1.73 6.77 -10.97
C LEU A 71 -0.23 6.75 -11.30
N LEU A 72 0.50 5.71 -10.88
CA LEU A 72 1.96 5.65 -11.03
C LEU A 72 2.37 4.80 -12.22
N LEU A 73 1.93 3.53 -12.27
CA LEU A 73 2.43 2.57 -13.24
C LEU A 73 1.78 2.73 -14.62
N PHE A 74 0.50 3.10 -14.69
CA PHE A 74 -0.17 3.33 -15.97
C PHE A 74 0.47 4.45 -16.81
N PRO A 75 0.69 5.69 -16.33
CA PRO A 75 1.36 6.71 -17.14
C PRO A 75 2.79 6.32 -17.50
N LEU A 76 3.45 5.56 -16.62
CA LEU A 76 4.81 5.08 -16.84
C LEU A 76 4.92 4.08 -18.00
N THR A 77 3.84 3.34 -18.32
CA THR A 77 3.82 2.44 -19.49
C THR A 77 3.99 3.17 -20.82
N PHE A 78 3.56 4.43 -20.91
CA PHE A 78 3.72 5.25 -22.12
C PHE A 78 5.12 5.86 -22.23
N LEU A 79 5.75 6.18 -21.08
CA LEU A 79 7.06 6.84 -21.03
C LEU A 79 8.22 5.86 -21.24
N ILE A 80 8.11 4.62 -20.73
CA ILE A 80 9.22 3.66 -20.69
C ILE A 80 9.02 2.55 -21.74
N PRO A 81 9.81 2.52 -22.83
CA PRO A 81 9.71 1.46 -23.84
C PRO A 81 10.34 0.13 -23.40
N ASN A 82 11.17 0.12 -22.35
CA ASN A 82 11.93 -1.05 -21.90
C ASN A 82 11.18 -1.87 -20.84
N TYR A 83 10.85 -3.12 -21.18
CA TYR A 83 10.13 -4.05 -20.31
C TYR A 83 10.85 -4.37 -18.99
N LYS A 84 12.19 -4.41 -18.98
CA LYS A 84 12.95 -4.71 -17.75
C LYS A 84 12.86 -3.56 -16.77
N LEU A 85 13.01 -2.34 -17.27
CA LEU A 85 13.04 -1.13 -16.46
C LEU A 85 11.66 -0.85 -15.85
N PHE A 86 10.59 -1.08 -16.62
CA PHE A 86 9.21 -1.04 -16.10
C PHE A 86 9.00 -1.99 -14.91
N ARG A 87 9.49 -3.24 -15.01
CA ARG A 87 9.38 -4.20 -13.91
C ARG A 87 10.16 -3.78 -12.67
N ILE A 88 11.39 -3.30 -12.84
CA ILE A 88 12.23 -2.85 -11.72
C ILE A 88 11.57 -1.68 -10.99
N VAL A 89 11.10 -0.68 -11.73
CA VAL A 89 10.43 0.49 -11.13
C VAL A 89 9.14 0.06 -10.42
N GLY A 90 8.33 -0.82 -11.02
CA GLY A 90 7.13 -1.33 -10.38
C GLY A 90 7.40 -2.10 -9.09
N VAL A 91 8.43 -2.95 -9.07
CA VAL A 91 8.85 -3.67 -7.86
C VAL A 91 9.34 -2.70 -6.78
N LEU A 92 10.23 -1.76 -7.13
CA LEU A 92 10.75 -0.78 -6.16
C LEU A 92 9.65 0.12 -5.59
N ALA A 93 8.75 0.64 -6.44
CA ALA A 93 7.62 1.46 -6.02
C ALA A 93 6.67 0.67 -5.09
N SER A 94 6.40 -0.59 -5.42
CA SER A 94 5.54 -1.43 -4.59
C SER A 94 6.17 -1.81 -3.26
N THR A 95 7.47 -2.13 -3.25
CA THR A 95 8.20 -2.39 -2.00
C THR A 95 8.16 -1.16 -1.11
N ALA A 96 8.44 0.04 -1.65
CA ALA A 96 8.34 1.28 -0.88
C ALA A 96 6.92 1.52 -0.33
N GLY A 97 5.88 1.33 -1.16
CA GLY A 97 4.49 1.47 -0.74
C GLY A 97 4.08 0.48 0.36
N LEU A 98 4.46 -0.80 0.21
CA LEU A 98 4.21 -1.83 1.23
C LEU A 98 5.00 -1.57 2.52
N THR A 99 6.23 -1.06 2.43
CA THR A 99 7.00 -0.65 3.61
C THR A 99 6.35 0.51 4.33
N VAL A 100 5.85 1.53 3.62
CA VAL A 100 5.10 2.64 4.24
C VAL A 100 3.84 2.13 4.93
N LEU A 101 3.10 1.21 4.30
CA LEU A 101 1.89 0.62 4.88
C LEU A 101 2.23 -0.21 6.14
N LEU A 102 3.34 -0.94 6.12
CA LEU A 102 3.84 -1.68 7.28
C LEU A 102 4.27 -0.74 8.42
N LEU A 103 4.94 0.38 8.11
CA LEU A 103 5.26 1.41 9.10
C LEU A 103 4.00 2.06 9.68
N ASP A 104 2.97 2.31 8.86
CA ASP A 104 1.68 2.83 9.34
C ASP A 104 1.02 1.86 10.32
N THR A 105 1.05 0.55 10.03
CA THR A 105 0.50 -0.43 10.97
C THR A 105 1.21 -0.37 12.33
N GLN A 106 2.54 -0.27 12.35
CA GLN A 106 3.31 -0.20 13.61
C GLN A 106 3.05 1.09 14.38
N ALA A 107 2.94 2.23 13.67
CA ALA A 107 2.57 3.50 14.30
C ALA A 107 1.16 3.46 14.90
N TYR A 108 0.24 2.75 14.23
CA TYR A 108 -1.14 2.58 14.70
C TYR A 108 -1.19 1.69 15.96
N GLU A 109 -0.41 0.60 16.04
CA GLU A 109 -0.34 -0.23 17.26
C GLU A 109 0.16 0.58 18.49
N GLU A 110 1.11 1.49 18.28
CA GLU A 110 1.71 2.28 19.37
C GLU A 110 0.90 3.52 19.78
N LEU A 111 0.25 4.21 18.84
CA LEU A 111 -0.37 5.53 19.06
C LEU A 111 -1.86 5.62 18.70
N ASN A 112 -2.47 4.58 18.11
CA ASN A 112 -3.83 4.60 17.53
C ASN A 112 -4.05 5.76 16.53
N LEU A 113 -2.96 6.24 15.91
CA LEU A 113 -2.95 7.34 14.95
C LEU A 113 -2.31 6.86 13.65
N HIS A 114 -2.94 7.17 12.52
CA HIS A 114 -2.30 7.02 11.20
C HIS A 114 -1.16 8.03 11.04
N LEU A 115 -0.16 7.70 10.22
CA LEU A 115 0.99 8.55 9.93
C LEU A 115 0.57 9.97 9.53
N ASN A 116 0.83 10.94 10.39
CA ASN A 116 0.70 12.36 10.12
C ASN A 116 2.10 13.01 10.11
N LEU A 117 2.34 13.99 9.23
CA LEU A 117 3.67 14.63 9.02
C LEU A 117 4.26 15.27 10.30
N LEU A 118 3.45 15.48 11.33
CA LEU A 118 3.89 15.97 12.64
C LEU A 118 4.68 14.92 13.45
N CYS A 119 4.47 13.62 13.18
CA CYS A 119 5.11 12.50 13.88
C CYS A 119 6.45 12.08 13.23
N GLY A 120 6.97 12.81 12.23
CA GLY A 120 8.31 12.55 11.68
C GLY A 120 9.42 12.74 12.73
N SER A 121 9.17 13.53 13.77
CA SER A 121 10.11 13.78 14.87
C SER A 121 10.01 12.75 16.02
N CYS A 122 8.93 11.97 16.10
CA CYS A 122 8.74 10.99 17.19
C CYS A 122 9.43 9.65 16.92
N TYR A 123 9.53 9.22 15.66
CA TYR A 123 10.22 7.97 15.31
C TYR A 123 11.74 7.99 15.61
N SER A 124 12.37 9.17 15.71
CA SER A 124 13.77 9.28 16.12
C SER A 124 13.98 9.13 17.64
N VAL A 125 12.92 9.15 18.46
CA VAL A 125 13.03 9.04 19.91
C VAL A 125 12.84 7.61 20.43
N THR A 126 12.00 6.78 19.79
CA THR A 126 11.75 5.39 20.25
C THR A 126 12.92 4.41 19.98
N THR A 127 13.80 4.70 19.00
CA THR A 127 14.96 3.82 18.73
C THR A 127 16.14 4.04 19.67
N ARG A 128 16.08 5.02 20.58
CA ARG A 128 17.04 5.17 21.67
C ARG A 128 16.32 5.08 23.00
N VAL A 129 16.73 4.07 23.77
CA VAL A 129 16.50 3.85 25.21
C VAL A 129 15.25 3.01 25.54
N PRO A 130 15.42 1.69 25.80
CA PRO A 130 14.46 0.92 26.57
C PRO A 130 14.76 1.17 28.06
N LEU A 131 14.28 2.29 28.60
CA LEU A 131 14.16 2.56 30.05
C LEU A 131 13.77 4.02 30.27
N MET A 132 12.81 4.21 31.17
CA MET A 132 12.35 5.47 31.78
C MET A 132 11.03 6.04 31.23
N LEU A 133 9.95 5.56 31.85
CA LEU A 133 8.98 6.35 32.61
C LEU A 133 8.36 7.59 31.96
N ASN A 134 7.02 7.54 32.02
CA ASN A 134 6.10 8.62 32.34
C ASN A 134 5.32 9.17 31.14
N GLY A 135 4.04 8.80 31.11
CA GLY A 135 3.07 9.38 30.19
C GLY A 135 2.96 10.87 30.43
N ASN A 136 3.20 11.66 29.38
CA ASN A 136 2.73 13.03 29.18
C ASN A 136 3.43 13.63 27.95
N ILE A 137 3.33 13.00 26.78
CA ILE A 137 3.81 13.66 25.55
C ILE A 137 2.99 13.25 24.32
N CYS A 138 1.69 13.52 24.33
CA CYS A 138 0.87 13.68 23.12
C CYS A 138 -0.45 14.36 23.50
N SER A 139 -0.38 15.66 23.75
CA SER A 139 -1.53 16.56 23.64
C SER A 139 -1.05 17.73 22.82
N TYR A 140 -1.43 17.78 21.55
CA TYR A 140 -1.83 18.92 20.71
C TYR A 140 -2.07 18.39 19.29
#